data_AF-A0A3M1KQB2-F1
#
_entry.id   AF-A0A3M1KQB2-F1
#
_cell.length_a   1.000
_cell.length_b   1.000
_cell.length_c   1.000
_cell.angle_alpha   90.00
_cell.angle_beta   90.00
_cell.angle_gamma   90.00
#
_symmetry.space_group_name_H-M   'P 1'
#
loop_
_entity.id
_entity.type
_entity.pdbx_description
1 polymer ?
#
loop_
_entity_poly.entity_id
_entity_poly.type
_entity_poly.pdbx_seq_one_letter_code
_entity_poly.pdbx_strand_id
1 'polypeptide(L)'
;MDALLFHPKLVHLPLGLALVMPLLAIGILLARRACLLPPGSWLIVVLLQALLVAGAYGAMRAGHHEEERVEDLVGEHWIHEHEESAEAFVWGAGIVLVVAAAGLVLPAGTLSTAALVGAAAGTLIVTGLAVRAGQSGGELVYERGAAAAYTSPAALPAGDVDDSDL
;
A
#
# COMPACT_ATOMS: atom_id res chain seq x y z
N MET A 1 -24.76 7.62 4.55
CA MET A 1 -24.66 6.27 5.13
C MET A 1 -23.70 5.35 4.36
N ASP A 2 -22.74 5.86 3.57
CA ASP A 2 -21.75 5.02 2.87
C ASP A 2 -20.34 5.65 2.85
N ALA A 3 -19.91 6.30 3.94
CA ALA A 3 -18.50 6.66 4.13
C ALA A 3 -17.70 5.42 4.59
N LEU A 4 -17.92 4.32 3.89
CA LEU A 4 -17.34 3.01 4.17
C LEU A 4 -15.83 3.07 3.89
N LEU A 5 -15.04 3.43 4.90
CA LEU A 5 -13.63 3.03 5.08
C LEU A 5 -12.89 2.91 3.75
N PHE A 6 -12.80 4.03 3.01
CA PHE A 6 -12.18 3.99 1.69
C PHE A 6 -10.73 3.55 1.82
N HIS A 7 -10.04 4.05 2.86
CA HIS A 7 -8.65 3.71 3.12
C HIS A 7 -8.45 2.20 3.42
N PRO A 8 -9.15 1.56 4.40
CA PRO A 8 -9.03 0.12 4.62
C PRO A 8 -9.38 -0.75 3.42
N LYS A 9 -10.34 -0.37 2.58
CA LYS A 9 -10.67 -1.16 1.38
C LYS A 9 -9.62 -1.02 0.29
N LEU A 10 -9.05 0.17 0.14
CA LEU A 10 -8.11 0.48 -0.94
C LEU A 10 -6.71 -0.08 -0.66
N VAL A 11 -6.32 -0.29 0.61
CA VAL A 11 -5.02 -0.89 0.97
C VAL A 11 -4.89 -2.38 0.63
N HIS A 12 -5.99 -3.13 0.48
CA HIS A 12 -5.93 -4.57 0.22
C HIS A 12 -5.30 -4.90 -1.14
N LEU A 13 -5.59 -4.08 -2.16
CA LEU A 13 -5.02 -4.25 -3.50
C LEU A 13 -3.49 -4.10 -3.52
N PRO A 14 -2.89 -2.98 -3.07
CA PRO A 14 -1.44 -2.84 -3.05
C PRO A 14 -0.75 -3.82 -2.10
N LEU A 15 -1.35 -4.17 -0.95
CA LEU A 15 -0.78 -5.18 -0.03
C LEU A 15 -0.75 -6.57 -0.67
N GLY A 16 -1.88 -7.02 -1.23
CA GLY A 16 -1.96 -8.32 -1.91
C GLY A 16 -1.01 -8.39 -3.10
N LEU A 17 -0.93 -7.31 -3.89
CA LEU A 17 -0.02 -7.23 -5.02
C LEU A 17 1.45 -7.25 -4.56
N ALA A 18 1.81 -6.52 -3.50
CA ALA A 18 3.16 -6.50 -2.94
C ALA A 18 3.63 -7.89 -2.48
N LEU A 19 2.72 -8.75 -2.03
CA LEU A 19 3.04 -10.13 -1.64
C LEU A 19 3.29 -11.05 -2.84
N VAL A 20 2.57 -10.82 -3.95
CA VAL A 20 2.67 -11.65 -5.16
C VAL A 20 3.82 -11.20 -6.08
N MET A 21 4.19 -9.92 -6.04
CA MET A 21 5.21 -9.34 -6.92
C MET A 21 6.56 -10.06 -6.90
N PRO A 22 7.13 -10.50 -5.76
CA PRO A 22 8.38 -11.26 -5.75
C PRO A 22 8.31 -12.56 -6.55
N LEU A 23 7.21 -13.31 -6.42
CA LEU A 23 7.03 -14.56 -7.16
C LEU A 23 6.95 -14.30 -8.66
N LEU A 24 6.24 -13.26 -9.08
CA LEU A 24 6.12 -12.88 -10.48
C LEU A 24 7.44 -12.35 -11.05
N ALA A 25 8.11 -11.43 -10.37
CA ALA A 25 9.35 -10.82 -10.82
C ALA A 25 10.48 -11.86 -10.91
N ILE A 26 10.67 -12.67 -9.86
CA ILE A 26 11.68 -13.73 -9.86
C ILE A 26 11.32 -14.83 -10.87
N GLY A 27 10.05 -15.25 -10.92
CA GLY A 27 9.58 -16.26 -11.88
C GLY A 27 9.82 -15.85 -13.33
N ILE A 28 9.45 -14.62 -13.70
CA ILE A 28 9.69 -14.09 -15.05
C ILE A 28 11.19 -13.95 -15.32
N LEU A 29 11.98 -13.48 -14.36
CA LEU A 29 13.44 -13.37 -14.50
C LEU A 29 14.09 -14.74 -14.79
N LEU A 30 13.74 -15.76 -14.01
CA LEU A 30 14.27 -17.11 -14.17
C LEU A 30 13.79 -17.76 -15.48
N ALA A 31 12.51 -17.62 -15.82
CA ALA A 31 11.97 -18.14 -17.08
C ALA A 31 12.61 -17.49 -18.31
N ARG A 32 12.90 -16.19 -18.27
CA ARG A 32 13.68 -15.50 -19.33
C ARG A 32 15.10 -16.05 -19.44
N ARG A 33 15.77 -16.29 -18.32
CA ARG A 33 17.13 -16.89 -18.31
C ARG A 33 17.15 -18.32 -18.85
N ALA A 34 16.06 -19.06 -18.65
CA ALA A 34 15.87 -20.40 -19.20
C ALA A 34 15.37 -20.38 -20.67
N CYS A 35 15.29 -19.21 -21.32
CA CYS A 35 14.75 -19.04 -22.68
C CYS A 35 13.30 -19.52 -22.86
N LEU A 36 12.51 -19.58 -21.78
CA LEU A 36 11.10 -20.00 -21.81
C LEU A 36 10.15 -18.84 -22.15
N LEU A 37 10.59 -17.59 -21.95
CA LEU A 37 9.79 -16.39 -22.20
C LEU A 37 10.56 -15.38 -23.06
N PRO A 38 9.86 -14.62 -23.93
CA PRO A 38 10.48 -13.59 -24.74
C PRO A 38 10.99 -12.42 -23.87
N PRO A 39 11.97 -11.63 -24.35
CA PRO A 39 12.52 -10.49 -23.61
C PRO A 39 11.47 -9.47 -23.14
N GLY A 40 10.41 -9.27 -23.95
CA GLY A 40 9.31 -8.35 -23.64
C GLY A 40 8.41 -8.77 -22.47
N SER A 41 8.51 -10.00 -21.97
CA SER A 41 7.70 -10.48 -20.83
C SER A 41 7.94 -9.68 -19.54
N TRP A 42 9.09 -9.01 -19.41
CA TRP A 42 9.38 -8.15 -18.26
C TRP A 42 8.50 -6.89 -18.19
N LEU A 43 7.86 -6.50 -19.30
CA LEU A 43 6.87 -5.43 -19.30
C LEU A 43 5.73 -5.70 -18.30
N ILE A 44 5.36 -6.98 -18.11
CA ILE A 44 4.33 -7.38 -17.16
C ILE A 44 4.72 -6.96 -15.73
N VAL A 45 5.99 -7.17 -15.34
CA VAL A 45 6.51 -6.77 -14.03
C VAL A 45 6.42 -5.25 -13.86
N VAL A 46 6.80 -4.49 -14.89
CA VAL A 46 6.74 -3.02 -14.84
C VAL A 46 5.31 -2.51 -14.72
N LEU A 47 4.36 -3.07 -15.49
CA LEU A 47 2.96 -2.66 -15.43
C LEU A 47 2.32 -2.99 -14.07
N LEU A 48 2.57 -4.19 -13.54
CA LEU A 48 2.07 -4.57 -12.22
C LEU A 48 2.71 -3.75 -11.10
N GLN A 49 4.01 -3.45 -11.20
CA GLN A 49 4.68 -2.57 -10.25
C GLN A 49 4.12 -1.13 -10.33
N ALA A 50 3.79 -0.63 -11.52
CA ALA A 50 3.15 0.66 -11.69
C ALA A 50 1.75 0.69 -11.05
N LEU A 51 0.98 -0.38 -11.23
CA LEU A 51 -0.33 -0.54 -10.58
C LEU A 51 -0.19 -0.58 -9.05
N LEU A 52 0.82 -1.28 -8.53
CA LEU A 52 1.13 -1.31 -7.10
C LEU A 52 1.43 0.08 -6.56
N VAL A 53 2.31 0.84 -7.22
CA VAL A 53 2.66 2.21 -6.82
C VAL A 53 1.43 3.12 -6.85
N ALA A 54 0.64 3.08 -7.92
CA ALA A 54 -0.56 3.89 -8.06
C ALA A 54 -1.60 3.55 -6.97
N GLY A 55 -1.80 2.27 -6.70
CA GLY A 55 -2.71 1.80 -5.64
C GLY A 55 -2.22 2.20 -4.24
N ALA A 56 -0.92 2.03 -3.95
CA ALA A 56 -0.33 2.39 -2.66
C ALA A 56 -0.38 3.90 -2.43
N TYR A 57 -0.05 4.70 -3.44
CA TYR A 57 -0.15 6.16 -3.38
C TYR A 57 -1.60 6.62 -3.19
N GLY A 58 -2.55 6.02 -3.91
CA GLY A 58 -3.98 6.30 -3.73
C GLY A 58 -4.45 5.97 -2.31
N ALA A 59 -3.98 4.86 -1.74
CA ALA A 59 -4.30 4.47 -0.37
C ALA A 59 -3.74 5.49 0.63
N MET A 60 -2.43 5.79 0.54
CA MET A 60 -1.77 6.79 1.40
C MET A 60 -2.52 8.13 1.36
N ARG A 61 -2.86 8.63 0.16
CA ARG A 61 -3.62 9.88 0.00
C ARG A 61 -5.00 9.83 0.65
N ALA A 62 -5.70 8.71 0.57
CA ALA A 62 -6.97 8.52 1.25
C ALA A 62 -6.82 8.53 2.78
N GLY A 63 -5.72 8.00 3.31
CA GLY A 63 -5.43 7.97 4.74
C GLY A 63 -5.23 9.37 5.32
N HIS A 64 -4.48 10.23 4.63
CA HIS A 64 -4.25 11.61 5.08
C HIS A 64 -5.54 12.44 5.15
N HIS A 65 -6.56 12.11 4.34
CA HIS A 65 -7.86 12.78 4.41
C HIS A 65 -8.72 12.31 5.59
N GLU A 66 -8.37 11.18 6.20
CA GLU A 66 -9.11 10.52 7.28
C GLU A 66 -8.41 10.67 8.65
N GLU A 67 -7.15 11.13 8.67
CA GLU A 67 -6.28 11.26 9.83
C GLU A 67 -6.88 12.12 10.96
N GLU A 68 -7.32 13.34 10.67
CA GLU A 68 -7.86 14.28 11.69
C GLU A 68 -9.02 13.68 12.50
N ARG A 69 -9.81 12.76 11.91
CA ARG A 69 -10.94 12.11 12.63
C ARG A 69 -10.48 11.04 13.61
N VAL A 70 -9.33 10.44 13.37
CA VAL A 70 -8.80 9.31 14.14
C VAL A 70 -7.81 9.80 15.19
N GLU A 71 -7.17 10.94 14.95
CA GLU A 71 -6.18 11.56 15.82
C GLU A 71 -6.68 11.77 17.25
N ASP A 72 -7.88 12.32 17.43
CA ASP A 72 -8.48 12.57 18.74
C ASP A 72 -8.70 11.29 19.58
N LEU A 73 -8.77 10.13 18.93
CA LEU A 73 -9.06 8.85 19.57
C LEU A 73 -7.81 8.02 19.85
N VAL A 74 -6.85 8.07 18.94
CA VAL A 74 -5.70 7.16 18.93
C VAL A 74 -4.40 7.87 19.33
N GLY A 75 -4.34 9.19 19.14
CA GLY A 75 -3.17 10.01 19.38
C GLY A 75 -2.22 10.04 18.17
N GLU A 76 -1.70 11.23 17.91
CA GLU A 76 -0.83 11.58 16.77
C GLU A 76 0.35 10.62 16.58
N HIS A 77 1.01 10.19 17.66
CA HIS A 77 2.22 9.34 17.58
C HIS A 77 2.02 8.05 16.79
N TRP A 78 0.90 7.34 17.02
CA TRP A 78 0.64 6.05 16.37
C TRP A 78 0.22 6.22 14.91
N ILE A 79 -0.49 7.31 14.61
CA ILE A 79 -0.86 7.65 13.24
C ILE A 79 0.40 7.99 12.45
N HIS A 80 1.29 8.80 13.03
CA HIS A 80 2.54 9.17 12.41
C HIS A 80 3.45 7.96 12.11
N GLU A 81 3.55 6.99 13.01
CA GLU A 81 4.31 5.75 12.77
C GLU A 81 3.73 4.92 11.61
N HIS A 82 2.41 4.88 11.48
CA HIS A 82 1.74 4.25 10.35
C HIS A 82 1.96 5.02 9.05
N GLU A 83 1.87 6.35 9.08
CA GLU A 83 2.13 7.23 7.94
C GLU A 83 3.57 7.05 7.44
N GLU A 84 4.57 7.08 8.32
CA GLU A 84 5.98 6.85 7.98
C GLU A 84 6.18 5.47 7.33
N SER A 85 5.50 4.44 7.86
CA SER A 85 5.56 3.09 7.30
C SER A 85 4.90 3.00 5.92
N ALA A 86 3.76 3.68 5.72
CA ALA A 86 3.06 3.75 4.44
C ALA A 86 3.87 4.53 3.39
N GLU A 87 4.46 5.66 3.79
CA GLU A 87 5.33 6.47 2.94
C GLU A 87 6.56 5.68 2.49
N ALA A 88 7.23 4.99 3.42
CA ALA A 88 8.37 4.12 3.10
C ALA A 88 7.97 3.03 2.08
N PHE A 89 6.80 2.41 2.24
CA PHE A 89 6.27 1.44 1.28
C PHE A 89 6.05 2.05 -0.12
N VAL A 90 5.41 3.21 -0.21
CA VAL A 90 5.16 3.90 -1.48
C VAL A 90 6.45 4.29 -2.19
N TRP A 91 7.40 4.91 -1.47
CA TRP A 91 8.70 5.29 -2.05
C TRP A 91 9.54 4.09 -2.44
N GLY A 92 9.58 3.05 -1.60
CA GLY A 92 10.26 1.80 -1.91
C GLY A 92 9.70 1.16 -3.19
N ALA A 93 8.37 1.10 -3.31
CA ALA A 93 7.70 0.62 -4.51
C ALA A 93 8.02 1.47 -5.75
N GLY A 94 8.06 2.80 -5.60
CA GLY A 94 8.42 3.74 -6.65
C GLY A 94 9.86 3.57 -7.15
N ILE A 95 10.82 3.39 -6.24
CA ILE A 95 12.22 3.11 -6.59
C ILE A 95 12.31 1.81 -7.38
N VAL A 96 11.63 0.74 -6.92
CA VAL A 96 11.61 -0.55 -7.63
C VAL A 96 10.99 -0.41 -9.02
N LEU A 97 9.95 0.41 -9.19
CA LEU A 97 9.36 0.71 -10.51
C LEU A 97 10.40 1.33 -11.46
N VAL A 98 11.13 2.34 -10.99
CA VAL A 98 12.18 3.00 -11.80
C VAL A 98 13.26 2.01 -12.19
N VAL A 99 13.74 1.19 -11.25
CA VAL A 99 14.77 0.16 -11.52
C VAL A 99 14.23 -0.92 -12.48
N ALA A 100 12.98 -1.35 -12.33
CA ALA A 100 12.36 -2.31 -13.22
C ALA A 100 12.20 -1.77 -14.65
N ALA A 101 11.81 -0.50 -14.78
CA ALA A 101 11.71 0.21 -16.06
C ALA A 101 13.10 0.39 -16.71
N ALA A 102 14.13 0.71 -15.91
CA ALA A 102 15.51 0.77 -16.38
C ALA A 102 15.94 -0.55 -17.03
N GLY A 103 15.54 -1.69 -16.46
CA GLY A 103 15.79 -3.02 -17.04
C GLY A 103 15.20 -3.25 -18.43
N LEU A 104 14.16 -2.51 -18.83
CA LEU A 104 13.57 -2.55 -20.19
C LEU A 104 14.26 -1.61 -21.17
N VAL A 105 14.58 -0.39 -20.74
CA VAL A 105 15.06 0.67 -21.63
C VAL A 105 16.57 0.61 -21.85
N LEU A 106 17.32 0.02 -20.92
CA LEU A 106 18.76 -0.12 -21.04
C LEU A 106 19.12 -1.17 -22.11
N PRO A 107 20.19 -0.92 -22.90
CA PRO A 107 20.67 -1.88 -23.87
C PRO A 107 21.08 -3.19 -23.20
N ALA A 108 20.94 -4.30 -23.93
CA ALA A 108 21.30 -5.62 -23.44
C ALA A 108 22.77 -5.66 -22.98
N GLY A 109 23.00 -6.12 -21.76
CA GLY A 109 24.32 -6.19 -21.15
C GLY A 109 24.27 -6.29 -19.62
N THR A 110 25.41 -6.10 -18.99
CA THR A 110 25.57 -6.22 -17.53
C THR A 110 24.67 -5.26 -16.77
N LEU A 111 24.53 -4.02 -17.22
CA LEU A 111 23.72 -3.01 -16.53
C LEU A 111 22.22 -3.31 -16.59
N SER A 112 21.69 -3.70 -17.75
CA SER A 112 20.30 -4.17 -17.87
C SER A 112 20.06 -5.39 -16.97
N THR A 113 20.99 -6.36 -16.97
CA THR A 113 20.87 -7.55 -16.10
C THR A 113 20.91 -7.19 -14.62
N ALA A 114 21.77 -6.26 -14.21
CA ALA A 114 21.83 -5.75 -12.84
C ALA A 114 20.53 -5.05 -12.44
N ALA A 115 19.93 -4.25 -13.34
CA ALA A 115 18.63 -3.62 -13.11
C ALA A 115 17.50 -4.65 -12.96
N LEU A 116 17.45 -5.68 -13.81
CA LEU A 116 16.44 -6.75 -13.72
C LEU A 116 16.56 -7.54 -12.40
N VAL A 117 17.78 -7.93 -12.02
CA VAL A 117 18.05 -8.62 -10.75
C VAL A 117 17.76 -7.71 -9.56
N GLY A 118 18.20 -6.45 -9.62
CA GLY A 118 17.98 -5.46 -8.59
C GLY A 118 16.51 -5.15 -8.37
N ALA A 119 15.71 -5.05 -9.43
CA ALA A 119 14.26 -4.91 -9.34
C ALA A 119 13.61 -6.15 -8.71
N ALA A 120 14.00 -7.36 -9.13
CA ALA A 120 13.48 -8.59 -8.54
C ALA A 120 13.82 -8.68 -7.03
N ALA A 121 15.05 -8.38 -6.63
CA ALA A 121 15.42 -8.31 -5.22
C ALA A 121 14.67 -7.19 -4.47
N GLY A 122 14.49 -6.04 -5.11
CA GLY A 122 13.75 -4.90 -4.58
C GLY A 122 12.29 -5.23 -4.27
N THR A 123 11.63 -6.10 -5.05
CA THR A 123 10.27 -6.52 -4.72
C THR A 123 10.17 -7.23 -3.36
N LEU A 124 11.20 -7.98 -2.94
CA LEU A 124 11.23 -8.59 -1.60
C LEU A 124 11.31 -7.53 -0.49
N ILE A 125 12.09 -6.48 -0.70
CA ILE A 125 12.19 -5.34 0.21
C ILE A 125 10.83 -4.65 0.32
N VAL A 126 10.18 -4.40 -0.82
CA VAL A 126 8.83 -3.79 -0.87
C VAL A 126 7.79 -4.65 -0.16
N THR A 127 7.85 -5.98 -0.26
CA THR A 127 6.99 -6.88 0.54
C THR A 127 7.21 -6.68 2.04
N GLY A 128 8.47 -6.56 2.50
CA GLY A 128 8.77 -6.27 3.90
C GLY A 128 8.19 -4.93 4.37
N LEU A 129 8.29 -3.89 3.55
CA LEU A 129 7.70 -2.58 3.84
C LEU A 129 6.17 -2.63 3.86
N ALA A 130 5.56 -3.38 2.94
CA ALA A 130 4.11 -3.60 2.90
C ALA A 130 3.61 -4.30 4.17
N VAL A 131 4.35 -5.31 4.66
CA VAL A 131 4.02 -6.00 5.93
C VAL A 131 4.09 -5.02 7.10
N ARG A 132 5.12 -4.18 7.20
CA ARG A 132 5.26 -3.18 8.26
C ARG A 132 4.11 -2.15 8.24
N ALA A 133 3.76 -1.65 7.06
CA ALA A 133 2.62 -0.74 6.89
C ALA A 133 1.29 -1.42 7.26
N GLY A 134 1.12 -2.70 6.90
CA GLY A 134 -0.05 -3.48 7.27
C GLY A 134 -0.16 -3.76 8.78
N GLN A 135 0.96 -4.04 9.45
CA GLN A 135 1.01 -4.27 10.90
C GLN A 135 0.64 -3.02 11.68
N SER A 136 1.31 -1.89 11.41
CA SER A 136 0.99 -0.60 12.05
C SER A 136 -0.47 -0.18 11.82
N GLY A 137 -1.00 -0.37 10.60
CA GLY A 137 -2.41 -0.12 10.31
C GLY A 137 -3.37 -1.06 11.07
N GLY A 138 -2.96 -2.32 11.25
CA GLY A 138 -3.68 -3.29 12.07
C GLY A 138 -3.72 -2.90 13.55
N GLU A 139 -2.60 -2.45 14.10
CA GLU A 139 -2.51 -1.98 15.49
C GLU A 139 -3.44 -0.79 15.75
N LEU A 140 -3.47 0.19 14.84
CA LEU A 140 -4.40 1.31 14.92
C LEU A 140 -5.86 0.84 15.04
N VAL A 141 -6.27 -0.12 14.21
CA VAL A 141 -7.66 -0.60 14.15
C VAL A 141 -8.00 -1.52 15.33
N TYR A 142 -7.16 -2.51 15.60
CA TYR A 142 -7.48 -3.61 16.52
C TYR A 142 -7.03 -3.36 17.97
N GLU A 143 -5.95 -2.63 18.18
CA GLU A 143 -5.40 -2.39 19.53
C GLU A 143 -5.73 -1.00 20.05
N ARG A 144 -5.75 0.01 19.16
CA ARG A 144 -5.94 1.41 19.54
C ARG A 144 -7.35 1.93 19.30
N GLY A 145 -8.22 1.13 18.69
CA GLY A 145 -9.64 1.46 18.55
C GLY A 145 -9.96 2.51 17.48
N ALA A 146 -9.10 2.70 16.48
CA ALA A 146 -9.35 3.63 15.36
C ALA A 146 -10.69 3.39 14.66
N ALA A 147 -11.21 2.15 14.68
CA ALA A 147 -12.52 1.81 14.13
C ALA A 147 -13.68 2.57 14.82
N ALA A 148 -13.52 2.98 16.08
CA ALA A 148 -14.54 3.71 16.85
C ALA A 148 -14.90 5.07 16.23
N ALA A 149 -13.97 5.68 15.48
CA ALA A 149 -14.19 6.93 14.74
C ALA A 149 -15.30 6.81 13.69
N TYR A 150 -15.57 5.59 13.22
CA TYR A 150 -16.49 5.30 12.13
C TYR A 150 -17.76 4.57 12.58
N THR A 151 -17.78 4.05 13.82
CA THR A 151 -18.91 3.30 14.40
C THR A 151 -19.63 4.05 15.50
N SER A 152 -19.02 5.09 16.10
CA SER A 152 -19.70 5.92 17.09
C SER A 152 -20.75 6.79 16.40
N PRO A 153 -22.04 6.68 16.76
CA PRO A 153 -23.03 7.65 16.34
C PRO A 153 -22.61 8.97 16.97
N ALA A 154 -22.18 9.94 16.16
CA ALA A 154 -22.06 11.32 16.60
C ALA A 154 -23.36 11.66 17.36
N ALA A 155 -23.21 12.08 18.62
CA ALA A 155 -24.31 12.38 19.52
C ALA A 155 -25.43 13.08 18.74
N LEU A 156 -26.56 12.40 18.58
CA LEU A 156 -27.79 13.07 18.23
C LEU A 156 -27.95 14.16 19.30
N PRO A 157 -28.08 15.45 18.95
CA PRO A 157 -28.42 16.44 19.95
C PRO A 157 -29.66 15.90 20.66
N ALA A 158 -29.57 15.75 21.98
CA ALA A 158 -30.69 15.36 22.80
C ALA A 158 -31.80 16.36 22.48
N GLY A 159 -32.73 15.96 21.62
CA GLY A 159 -33.94 16.72 21.40
C GLY A 159 -34.60 16.76 22.75
N ASP A 160 -34.75 17.97 23.29
CA ASP A 160 -35.58 18.23 24.45
C ASP A 160 -36.91 17.52 24.23
N VAL A 161 -37.10 16.41 24.96
CA VAL A 161 -38.41 15.80 25.12
C VAL A 161 -39.13 16.73 26.08
N ASP A 162 -39.90 17.66 25.51
CA ASP A 162 -40.82 18.49 26.24
C ASP A 162 -41.91 17.59 26.86
N ASP A 163 -41.75 17.29 28.14
CA ASP A 163 -42.70 16.56 29.00
C ASP A 163 -43.94 17.45 29.31
N SER A 164 -44.62 17.98 28.29
CA SER A 164 -45.78 18.86 28.46
C SER A 164 -47.14 18.25 28.08
N ASP A 165 -47.20 16.99 27.62
CA ASP A 165 -48.44 16.33 27.16
C ASP A 165 -48.71 14.93 27.78
N LEU A 166 -48.65 14.79 29.12
CA LEU A 166 -49.25 13.66 29.84
C LEU A 166 -50.02 14.07 31.09
#